data_AF-A0A5S9MFJ7-F1
#
_entry.id   AF-A0A5S9MFJ7-F1
#
_cell.length_a   1.000
_cell.length_b   1.000
_cell.length_c   1.000
_cell.angle_alpha   90.00
_cell.angle_beta   90.00
_cell.angle_gamma   90.00
#
_symmetry.space_group_name_H-M   'P 1'
#
loop_
_entity.id
_entity.type
_entity.pdbx_description
1 polymer ?
#
loop_
_entity_poly.entity_id
_entity_poly.type
_entity_poly.pdbx_seq_one_letter_code
_entity_poly.pdbx_strand_id
1 'polypeptide(L)'
;MNEESKCCIKRTKAADEVIYWILEDTIFLTVYIDMMRQYQVDNIQTHLPNDPSIHQQIVERVNESFRAIGGLYEQWHHEGKRASIETPAKK
;
A
#
# COMPACT_ATOMS: atom_id res chain seq x y z
N MET A 1 -6.27 11.61 11.06
CA MET A 1 -5.20 12.24 10.26
C MET A 1 -5.72 12.26 8.84
N ASN A 2 -5.96 13.44 8.26
CA ASN A 2 -6.47 13.57 6.90
C ASN A 2 -5.35 13.18 5.92
N GLU A 3 -5.29 11.92 5.54
CA GLU A 3 -4.67 11.57 4.28
C GLU A 3 -5.67 11.91 3.18
N GLU A 4 -5.68 13.20 2.79
CA GLU A 4 -6.01 13.52 1.41
C GLU A 4 -5.24 12.53 0.55
N SER A 5 -5.94 11.69 -0.22
CA SER A 5 -5.32 10.86 -1.25
C SER A 5 -4.51 11.82 -2.11
N LYS A 6 -3.19 11.91 -1.87
CA LYS A 6 -2.30 12.70 -2.71
C LYS A 6 -2.46 12.09 -4.09
N CYS A 7 -3.14 12.82 -4.97
CA CYS A 7 -3.20 12.46 -6.37
C CYS A 7 -1.74 12.42 -6.84
N CYS A 8 -1.21 11.24 -7.09
CA CYS A 8 0.16 11.08 -7.56
C CYS A 8 0.14 11.00 -9.08
N ILE A 9 0.90 11.85 -9.76
CA ILE A 9 1.05 11.75 -11.21
C ILE A 9 1.95 10.55 -11.49
N LYS A 10 1.43 9.55 -12.22
CA LYS A 10 2.19 8.38 -12.65
C LYS A 10 3.18 8.79 -13.74
N ARG A 11 4.47 8.48 -13.55
CA ARG A 11 5.54 8.87 -14.48
C ARG A 11 5.85 7.83 -15.53
N THR A 12 5.48 6.58 -15.27
CA THR A 12 5.86 5.45 -16.11
C THR A 12 4.75 5.01 -17.05
N LYS A 13 5.17 4.50 -18.21
CA LYS A 13 4.35 3.75 -19.15
C LYS A 13 4.86 2.31 -19.33
N ALA A 14 5.90 1.93 -18.59
CA ALA A 14 6.44 0.58 -18.63
C ALA A 14 5.42 -0.36 -17.97
N ALA A 15 5.06 -1.44 -18.68
CA ALA A 15 3.98 -2.32 -18.26
C ALA A 15 4.22 -2.91 -16.86
N ASP A 16 5.43 -3.40 -16.59
CA ASP A 16 5.77 -4.00 -15.30
C ASP A 16 5.66 -3.01 -14.14
N GLU A 17 6.06 -1.75 -14.35
CA GLU A 17 5.97 -0.73 -13.30
C GLU A 17 4.52 -0.31 -13.03
N VAL A 18 3.67 -0.31 -14.06
CA VAL A 18 2.22 -0.10 -13.91
C VAL A 18 1.59 -1.28 -13.16
N ILE A 19 1.97 -2.51 -13.49
CA ILE A 19 1.49 -3.72 -12.79
C ILE A 19 1.92 -3.68 -11.33
N TYR A 20 3.19 -3.40 -11.05
CA TYR A 20 3.71 -3.26 -9.71
C TYR A 20 2.93 -2.21 -8.90
N TRP A 21 2.64 -1.05 -9.50
CA TRP A 21 1.85 -0.02 -8.84
C TRP A 21 0.45 -0.51 -8.44
N ILE A 22 -0.25 -1.17 -9.37
CA ILE A 22 -1.59 -1.75 -9.12
C ILE A 22 -1.52 -2.82 -8.03
N LEU A 23 -0.49 -3.67 -8.06
CA LEU A 23 -0.28 -4.73 -7.08
C LEU A 23 -0.08 -4.15 -5.68
N GLU A 24 0.79 -3.16 -5.52
CA GLU A 24 1.07 -2.56 -4.21
C GLU A 24 -0.18 -1.90 -3.61
N ASP A 25 -0.97 -1.18 -4.40
CA ASP A 25 -2.25 -0.61 -3.94
C ASP A 25 -3.27 -1.70 -3.59
N THR A 26 -3.40 -2.72 -4.42
CA THR A 26 -4.38 -3.79 -4.19
C THR A 26 -4.02 -4.59 -2.95
N ILE A 27 -2.75 -4.96 -2.77
CA ILE A 27 -2.27 -5.69 -1.58
C ILE A 27 -2.50 -4.84 -0.33
N PHE A 28 -2.09 -3.56 -0.35
CA PHE A 28 -2.31 -2.69 0.81
C PHE A 28 -3.80 -2.58 1.17
N LEU A 29 -4.68 -2.35 0.17
CA LEU A 29 -6.12 -2.24 0.41
C LEU A 29 -6.73 -3.52 0.97
N THR A 30 -6.34 -4.69 0.43
CA THR A 30 -6.86 -5.98 0.93
C THR A 30 -6.44 -6.22 2.38
N VAL A 31 -5.16 -6.01 2.71
CA VAL A 31 -4.64 -6.10 4.09
C VAL A 31 -5.36 -5.11 4.99
N TYR A 32 -5.54 -3.87 4.55
CA TYR A 32 -6.21 -2.84 5.33
C TYR A 32 -7.67 -3.20 5.62
N ILE A 33 -8.41 -3.71 4.64
CA ILE A 33 -9.80 -4.19 4.82
C ILE A 33 -9.87 -5.34 5.80
N ASP A 34 -8.95 -6.30 5.72
CA ASP A 34 -8.92 -7.42 6.67
C ASP A 34 -8.56 -6.98 8.09
N MET A 35 -7.68 -5.98 8.23
CA MET A 35 -7.43 -5.34 9.52
C MET A 35 -8.69 -4.64 10.05
N MET A 36 -9.42 -3.90 9.20
CA MET A 36 -10.68 -3.27 9.62
C MET A 36 -11.70 -4.30 10.14
N ARG A 37 -11.82 -5.43 9.46
CA ARG A 37 -12.67 -6.55 9.90
C ARG A 37 -12.21 -7.13 11.24
N GLN A 38 -10.91 -7.33 11.42
CA GLN A 38 -10.34 -7.87 12.66
C GLN A 38 -10.61 -6.95 13.86
N TYR A 39 -10.53 -5.63 13.67
CA TYR A 39 -10.75 -4.63 14.72
C TYR A 39 -12.22 -4.14 14.79
N GLN A 40 -13.11 -4.70 13.96
CA GLN A 40 -14.54 -4.36 13.89
C GLN A 40 -14.80 -2.86 13.67
N VAL A 41 -14.03 -2.24 12.78
CA VAL A 41 -14.18 -0.84 12.40
C VAL A 41 -14.68 -0.70 10.96
N ASP A 42 -15.34 0.41 10.66
CA ASP A 42 -16.00 0.66 9.35
C ASP A 42 -15.33 1.76 8.51
N ASN A 43 -14.36 2.48 9.08
CA ASN A 43 -13.68 3.65 8.52
C ASN A 43 -14.63 4.79 8.10
N ILE A 44 -15.86 4.78 8.62
CA ILE A 44 -16.89 5.81 8.41
C ILE A 44 -17.13 6.53 9.75
N GLN A 45 -17.42 5.77 10.80
CA GLN A 45 -17.66 6.26 12.16
C GLN A 45 -16.55 5.83 13.12
N THR A 46 -15.92 4.69 12.82
CA THR A 46 -14.86 4.07 13.63
C THR A 46 -13.65 3.81 12.76
N HIS A 47 -12.46 4.15 13.23
CA HIS A 47 -11.23 4.03 12.45
C HIS A 47 -10.28 3.05 13.13
N LEU A 48 -9.37 2.45 12.33
CA LEU A 48 -8.28 1.66 12.91
C LEU A 48 -7.51 2.53 13.92
N PRO A 49 -7.20 2.01 15.12
CA PRO A 49 -6.43 2.75 16.10
C PRO A 49 -5.09 3.18 15.51
N ASN A 50 -4.69 4.42 15.80
CA ASN A 50 -3.38 4.95 15.40
C ASN A 50 -2.28 4.41 16.34
N ASP A 51 -2.11 3.09 16.37
CA ASP A 51 -1.17 2.36 17.21
C ASP A 51 0.00 1.83 16.35
N PRO A 52 1.26 2.09 16.74
CA PRO A 52 2.43 1.58 16.01
C PRO A 52 2.41 0.06 15.78
N SER A 53 1.85 -0.72 16.70
CA SER A 53 1.75 -2.18 16.57
C SER A 53 0.77 -2.62 15.47
N ILE A 54 -0.28 -1.83 15.21
CA ILE A 54 -1.22 -2.07 14.11
C ILE A 54 -0.56 -1.72 12.79
N HIS A 55 0.19 -0.63 12.75
CA HIS A 55 0.96 -0.26 11.57
C HIS A 55 1.99 -1.35 11.22
N GLN A 56 2.71 -1.88 12.23
CA GLN A 56 3.64 -2.98 12.03
C GLN A 56 2.95 -4.24 11.48
N GLN A 57 1.78 -4.61 12.01
CA GLN A 57 1.01 -5.75 11.49
C GLN A 57 0.62 -5.57 10.01
N ILE A 58 0.24 -4.36 9.60
CA ILE A 58 -0.06 -4.05 8.20
C ILE A 58 1.19 -4.26 7.34
N VAL A 59 2.32 -3.69 7.75
CA VAL A 59 3.60 -3.80 7.02
C VAL A 59 4.03 -5.26 6.89
N GLU A 60 3.93 -6.05 7.96
CA GLU A 60 4.28 -7.47 7.95
C GLU A 60 3.43 -8.26 6.95
N ARG A 61 2.10 -8.08 6.96
CA ARG A 61 1.18 -8.78 6.03
C ARG A 61 1.37 -8.36 4.57
N VAL A 62 1.68 -7.09 4.33
CA VAL A 62 2.03 -6.60 2.98
C VAL A 62 3.33 -7.27 2.52
N ASN A 63 4.36 -7.31 3.37
CA ASN A 63 5.62 -7.99 3.06
C ASN A 63 5.43 -9.49 2.78
N GLU A 64 4.59 -10.17 3.56
CA GLU A 64 4.25 -11.59 3.33
C GLU A 64 3.58 -11.80 1.97
N SER A 65 2.67 -10.91 1.58
CA SER A 65 2.00 -10.96 0.29
C SER A 65 2.98 -10.80 -0.88
N PHE A 66 3.91 -9.85 -0.77
CA PHE A 66 4.96 -9.66 -1.78
C PHE A 66 5.95 -10.83 -1.83
N ARG A 67 6.31 -11.40 -0.67
CA ARG A 67 7.13 -12.61 -0.60
C ARG A 67 6.45 -13.81 -1.27
N ALA A 68 5.13 -13.94 -1.12
CA ALA A 68 4.37 -15.01 -1.76
C ALA A 68 4.30 -14.87 -3.29
N ILE A 69 4.28 -13.63 -3.80
CA ILE A 69 4.37 -13.32 -5.24
C ILE A 69 5.80 -13.58 -5.76
N GLY A 70 6.80 -13.14 -5.00
CA GLY A 70 8.21 -13.31 -5.30
C GLY A 70 8.71 -12.51 -6.51
N GLY A 71 9.96 -12.75 -6.88
CA GLY A 71 10.56 -12.23 -8.10
C GLY A 71 10.68 -10.71 -8.14
N LEU A 72 10.45 -10.13 -9.32
CA LEU A 72 10.65 -8.70 -9.57
C LEU A 72 9.82 -7.80 -8.63
N TYR A 73 8.58 -8.20 -8.33
CA TYR A 73 7.68 -7.37 -7.53
C TYR A 73 8.04 -7.40 -6.03
N GLU A 74 8.53 -8.53 -5.51
CA GLU A 74 9.09 -8.59 -4.15
C GLU A 74 10.33 -7.69 -4.02
N GLN A 75 11.23 -7.77 -4.99
CA GLN A 75 12.45 -6.95 -5.03
C GLN A 75 12.11 -5.46 -5.04
N TRP A 76 11.23 -5.04 -5.95
CA TRP A 76 10.82 -3.65 -6.06
C TRP A 76 10.09 -3.10 -4.84
N HIS A 77 9.30 -3.94 -4.16
CA HIS A 77 8.66 -3.58 -2.89
C HIS A 77 9.71 -3.26 -1.81
N HIS A 78 10.71 -4.12 -1.65
CA HIS A 78 11.78 -3.91 -0.67
C HIS A 78 12.70 -2.73 -1.02
N GLU A 79 12.86 -2.42 -2.30
CA GLU A 79 13.63 -1.26 -2.78
C GLU A 79 12.87 0.07 -2.68
N GLY A 80 11.57 0.05 -2.39
CA GLY A 80 10.75 1.27 -2.38
C GLY A 80 10.54 1.86 -3.78
N LYS A 81 10.48 1.01 -4.82
CA LYS A 81 10.38 1.40 -6.24
C LYS A 81 9.25 2.39 -6.50
N ARG A 82 8.15 2.33 -5.76
CA ARG A 82 6.97 3.21 -5.88
C ARG A 82 7.32 4.69 -5.88
N ALA A 83 8.24 5.11 -5.01
CA ALA A 83 8.67 6.50 -4.90
C ALA A 83 9.35 7.02 -6.18
N SER A 84 9.92 6.14 -7.00
CA SER A 84 10.58 6.50 -8.26
C SER A 84 9.61 6.63 -9.44
N ILE A 85 8.48 5.92 -9.40
CA ILE A 85 7.48 5.87 -10.50
C ILE A 85 6.27 6.80 -10.25
N GLU A 86 6.17 7.38 -9.06
CA GLU A 86 5.19 8.40 -8.69
C GLU A 86 5.82 9.80 -8.57
N THR A 87 5.04 10.84 -8.87
CA THR A 87 5.34 12.23 -8.47
C THR A 87 4.26 12.70 -7.50
N PRO A 88 4.60 13.47 -6.45
CA PRO A 88 3.58 14.28 -5.78
C PRO A 88 2.89 15.18 -6.83
N ALA A 89 1.56 15.17 -6.92
CA ALA A 89 0.90 16.26 -7.67
C ALA A 89 1.34 17.57 -7.03
N LYS A 90 1.86 18.49 -7.85
CA LYS A 90 2.08 19.86 -7.42
C LYS A 90 0.72 20.43 -7.01
N LYS A 91 0.69 21.07 -5.84
CA LYS A 91 -0.46 21.88 -5.40
C LYS A 91 -0.66 23.06 -6.34
#